data_AF-A0A5N4CX80-F1
#
_entry.id   AF-A0A5N4CX80-F1
#
_cell.length_a   1.000
_cell.length_b   1.000
_cell.length_c   1.000
_cell.angle_alpha   90.00
_cell.angle_beta   90.00
_cell.angle_gamma   90.00
#
_symmetry.space_group_name_H-M   'P 1'
#
loop_
_entity.id
_entity.type
_entity.pdbx_description
1 polymer ?
#
loop_
_entity_poly.entity_id
_entity_poly.type
_entity_poly.pdbx_seq_one_letter_code
_entity_poly.pdbx_strand_id
1 'polypeptide(L)'
;MLLSFTYNGSPLLLALTDLEIVAQGIIFIFAGYETTSNSLSFIMYELATHPDVQQKLQKEIDATFPNKAPPTYDGLLHMEYLDMVVNETLRIFPLAGRLERVCKKDVEINGVFIPKGTVVMVPVYALHKDPALWTEPEEFRPERFSKKNQDSINPYTYLPFGTGPRNCIGTRFAMMSMKLALAKVLQNFSFKPCKETQKLQDDIDADLSQTGEAPPTYDGLVQMEYLDMVVNELLRLIPLAGRLERVCKKDVELNGVLIPKGTTVMVPVFILHHDPELWPEPEEFRPERGLSILFRNQEQRAGLGTA
;
A
#
# COMPACT_ATOMS: atom_id res chain seq x y z
N MET A 1 -13.08 0.91 27.44
CA MET A 1 -12.90 -0.24 28.37
C MET A 1 -11.47 -0.15 28.90
N LEU A 2 -11.27 0.58 30.00
CA LEU A 2 -9.96 0.70 30.65
C LEU A 2 -9.81 -0.47 31.62
N LEU A 3 -8.86 -1.36 31.34
CA LEU A 3 -8.50 -2.44 32.25
C LEU A 3 -7.48 -1.89 33.25
N SER A 4 -7.80 -1.87 34.55
CA SER A 4 -6.84 -1.53 35.59
C SER A 4 -6.13 -2.80 36.08
N PHE A 5 -4.80 -2.76 36.08
CA PHE A 5 -3.95 -3.78 36.70
C PHE A 5 -3.19 -3.15 37.86
N THR A 6 -2.97 -3.92 38.93
CA THR A 6 -2.16 -3.52 40.08
C THR A 6 -0.87 -4.34 40.12
N TYR A 7 0.27 -3.69 40.34
CA TYR A 7 1.54 -4.33 40.67
C TYR A 7 2.08 -3.70 41.95
N ASN A 8 2.40 -4.51 42.97
CA ASN A 8 2.86 -4.05 44.29
C ASN A 8 1.97 -2.99 44.98
N GLY A 9 0.64 -3.15 44.91
CA GLY A 9 -0.30 -2.29 45.62
C GLY A 9 -0.42 -0.86 45.08
N SER A 10 0.31 -0.52 44.01
CA SER A 10 0.20 0.76 43.30
C SER A 10 -0.69 0.58 42.06
N PRO A 11 -1.67 1.46 41.82
CA PRO A 11 -2.43 1.44 40.58
C PRO A 11 -1.50 1.84 39.42
N LEU A 12 -1.16 0.88 38.56
CA LEU A 12 -0.56 1.16 37.26
C LEU A 12 -1.70 1.60 36.34
N LEU A 13 -2.01 2.89 36.37
CA LEU A 13 -2.70 3.53 35.26
C LEU A 13 -1.72 3.55 34.09
N LEU A 14 -1.66 2.45 33.33
CA LEU A 14 -1.11 2.46 31.98
C LEU A 14 -2.16 3.12 31.06
N ALA A 15 -2.48 4.38 31.37
CA ALA A 15 -3.35 5.20 30.57
C ALA A 15 -2.51 5.77 29.43
N LEU A 16 -3.02 5.68 28.20
CA LEU A 16 -2.43 6.39 27.08
C LEU A 16 -2.45 7.88 27.38
N THR A 17 -1.34 8.56 27.13
CA THR A 17 -1.25 10.02 27.15
C THR A 17 -2.10 10.60 26.02
N ASP A 18 -2.53 11.86 26.16
CA ASP A 18 -3.29 12.54 25.10
C ASP A 18 -2.55 12.52 23.75
N LEU A 19 -1.22 12.67 23.79
CA LEU A 19 -0.38 12.58 22.59
C LEU A 19 -0.42 11.18 21.96
N GLU A 20 -0.33 10.11 22.76
CA GLU A 20 -0.46 8.75 22.25
C GLU A 20 -1.86 8.48 21.68
N ILE A 21 -2.92 8.99 22.31
CA ILE A 21 -4.29 8.87 21.81
C ILE A 21 -4.42 9.56 20.43
N VAL A 22 -3.93 10.79 20.32
CA VAL A 22 -3.95 11.55 19.06
C VAL A 22 -3.11 10.85 17.99
N ALA A 23 -1.89 10.42 18.31
CA ALA A 23 -1.01 9.73 17.38
C ALA A 23 -1.63 8.42 16.86
N GLN A 24 -2.21 7.60 17.75
CA GLN A 24 -2.92 6.38 17.34
C GLN A 24 -4.15 6.71 16.49
N GLY A 25 -4.89 7.76 16.82
CA GLY A 25 -6.03 8.24 16.03
C GLY A 25 -5.63 8.59 14.59
N ILE A 26 -4.56 9.36 14.42
CA ILE A 26 -4.02 9.73 13.10
C ILE A 26 -3.61 8.48 12.31
N ILE A 27 -2.92 7.53 12.95
CA ILE A 27 -2.51 6.27 12.31
C ILE A 27 -3.74 5.49 11.80
N PHE A 28 -4.82 5.41 12.57
CA PHE A 28 -6.04 4.71 12.13
C PHE A 28 -6.74 5.41 10.97
N ILE A 29 -6.79 6.75 10.98
CA ILE A 29 -7.36 7.54 9.87
C ILE A 29 -6.57 7.26 8.59
N PHE A 30 -5.25 7.38 8.66
CA PHE A 30 -4.38 7.15 7.52
C PHE A 30 -4.48 5.72 7.00
N ALA A 31 -4.31 4.73 7.89
CA ALA A 31 -4.38 3.32 7.54
C ALA A 31 -5.75 2.93 6.95
N GLY A 32 -6.85 3.49 7.46
CA GLY A 32 -8.20 3.22 6.99
C GLY A 32 -8.57 3.94 5.70
N TYR A 33 -8.05 5.16 5.48
CA TYR A 33 -8.39 5.99 4.33
C TYR A 33 -7.59 5.61 3.09
N GLU A 34 -6.26 5.76 3.14
CA GLU A 34 -5.41 5.69 1.95
C GLU A 34 -5.42 4.30 1.32
N THR A 35 -5.35 3.25 2.15
CA THR A 35 -5.38 1.89 1.62
C THR A 35 -6.73 1.53 1.01
N THR A 36 -7.83 1.95 1.62
CA THR A 36 -9.17 1.65 1.12
C THR A 36 -9.48 2.43 -0.15
N SER A 37 -9.14 3.73 -0.20
CA SER A 37 -9.39 4.58 -1.38
C SER A 37 -8.59 4.11 -2.60
N ASN A 38 -7.31 3.79 -2.44
CA ASN A 38 -6.49 3.25 -3.52
C ASN A 38 -6.98 1.88 -4.00
N SER A 39 -7.37 1.00 -3.07
CA SER A 39 -7.98 -0.29 -3.44
C SER A 39 -9.25 -0.09 -4.27
N LEU A 40 -10.12 0.84 -3.85
CA LEU A 40 -11.33 1.18 -4.61
C LEU A 40 -11.00 1.70 -6.00
N SER A 41 -10.00 2.56 -6.15
CA SER A 41 -9.55 3.07 -7.46
C SER A 41 -9.11 1.93 -8.39
N PHE A 42 -8.30 0.98 -7.91
CA PHE A 42 -7.90 -0.19 -8.70
C PHE A 42 -9.09 -1.09 -9.04
N ILE A 43 -10.04 -1.28 -8.11
CA ILE A 43 -11.25 -2.07 -8.39
C ILE A 43 -12.09 -1.38 -9.47
N MET A 44 -12.27 -0.07 -9.40
CA MET A 44 -12.99 0.69 -10.43
C MET A 44 -12.30 0.61 -11.80
N TYR A 45 -10.97 0.66 -11.81
CA TYR A 45 -10.17 0.45 -13.02
C TYR A 45 -10.44 -0.92 -13.63
N GLU A 46 -10.25 -1.99 -12.85
CA GLU A 46 -10.45 -3.37 -13.32
C GLU A 46 -11.88 -3.62 -13.80
N LEU A 47 -12.89 -3.06 -13.12
CA LEU A 47 -14.28 -3.15 -13.56
C LEU A 47 -14.55 -2.35 -14.84
N ALA A 48 -13.89 -1.20 -15.04
CA ALA A 48 -14.04 -0.41 -16.25
C ALA A 48 -13.43 -1.12 -17.47
N THR A 49 -12.27 -1.75 -17.29
CA THR A 49 -11.54 -2.46 -18.35
C THR A 49 -12.09 -3.88 -18.61
N HIS A 50 -12.83 -4.46 -17.66
CA HIS A 50 -13.51 -5.76 -17.77
C HIS A 50 -15.04 -5.63 -17.65
N PRO A 51 -15.72 -5.14 -18.71
CA PRO A 51 -17.16 -4.86 -18.66
C PRO A 51 -18.02 -6.11 -18.43
N ASP A 52 -17.55 -7.30 -18.80
CA ASP A 52 -18.21 -8.58 -18.54
C ASP A 52 -18.22 -8.91 -17.04
N VAL A 53 -17.09 -8.71 -16.35
CA VAL A 53 -16.99 -8.84 -14.89
C VAL A 53 -17.91 -7.82 -14.21
N GLN A 54 -17.90 -6.56 -14.67
CA GLN A 54 -18.75 -5.52 -14.11
C GLN A 54 -20.24 -5.85 -14.26
N GLN A 55 -20.68 -6.32 -15.42
CA GLN A 55 -22.07 -6.72 -15.65
C GLN A 55 -22.47 -7.89 -14.76
N LYS A 56 -21.58 -8.87 -14.55
CA LYS A 56 -21.84 -10.00 -13.66
C LYS A 56 -21.95 -9.56 -12.20
N LEU A 57 -21.11 -8.62 -11.76
CA LEU A 57 -21.20 -8.01 -10.44
C LEU A 57 -22.48 -7.19 -10.25
N GLN A 58 -22.86 -6.38 -11.23
CA GLN A 58 -24.12 -5.64 -11.20
C GLN A 58 -25.34 -6.56 -11.09
N LYS A 59 -25.34 -7.71 -11.79
CA LYS A 59 -26.41 -8.72 -11.65
C LYS A 59 -26.48 -9.31 -10.23
N GLU A 60 -25.34 -9.56 -9.58
CA GLU A 60 -25.33 -9.97 -8.18
C GLU A 60 -25.91 -8.87 -7.28
N ILE A 61 -25.48 -7.61 -7.46
CA ILE A 61 -25.99 -6.45 -6.72
C ILE A 61 -27.51 -6.30 -6.88
N ASP A 62 -28.03 -6.37 -8.10
CA ASP A 62 -29.45 -6.22 -8.39
C ASP A 62 -30.28 -7.38 -7.79
N ALA A 63 -29.72 -8.59 -7.76
CA ALA A 63 -30.35 -9.74 -7.14
C ALA A 63 -30.38 -9.64 -5.61
N THR A 64 -29.30 -9.16 -4.99
CA THR A 64 -29.20 -8.98 -3.54
C THR A 64 -30.03 -7.78 -3.05
N PHE A 65 -30.08 -6.70 -3.84
CA PHE A 65 -30.75 -5.45 -3.49
C PHE A 65 -31.75 -5.01 -4.58
N PRO A 66 -32.89 -5.71 -4.71
CA PRO A 66 -33.87 -5.45 -5.76
C PRO A 66 -34.42 -4.02 -5.65
N ASN A 67 -34.80 -3.44 -6.80
CA ASN A 67 -35.29 -2.06 -6.90
C ASN A 67 -34.32 -1.00 -6.34
N LYS A 68 -33.01 -1.28 -6.38
CA LYS A 68 -31.96 -0.41 -5.82
C LYS A 68 -32.15 -0.14 -4.32
N ALA A 69 -32.65 -1.13 -3.58
CA ALA A 69 -32.76 -1.03 -2.13
C ALA A 69 -31.40 -0.63 -1.51
N PRO A 70 -31.37 0.19 -0.46
CA PRO A 70 -30.12 0.55 0.20
C PRO A 70 -29.35 -0.71 0.64
N PRO A 71 -28.03 -0.79 0.37
CA PRO A 71 -27.23 -1.93 0.81
C PRO A 71 -27.29 -2.11 2.33
N THR A 72 -27.48 -3.35 2.77
CA THR A 72 -27.49 -3.74 4.19
C THR A 72 -26.22 -4.51 4.53
N TYR A 73 -25.82 -4.50 5.79
CA TYR A 73 -24.65 -5.25 6.25
C TYR A 73 -24.76 -6.75 5.92
N ASP A 74 -25.90 -7.37 6.22
CA ASP A 74 -26.13 -8.80 5.96
C ASP A 74 -26.16 -9.11 4.47
N GLY A 75 -26.75 -8.23 3.65
CA GLY A 75 -26.74 -8.40 2.20
C GLY A 75 -25.31 -8.37 1.65
N LEU A 76 -24.52 -7.38 2.05
CA LEU A 76 -23.12 -7.27 1.65
C LEU A 76 -22.29 -8.46 2.13
N LEU A 77 -22.56 -9.01 3.31
CA LEU A 77 -21.82 -10.16 3.85
C LEU A 77 -21.92 -11.41 2.96
N HIS A 78 -23.00 -11.58 2.21
CA HIS A 78 -23.29 -12.77 1.42
C HIS A 78 -23.01 -12.63 -0.09
N MET A 79 -22.55 -11.46 -0.54
CA MET A 79 -22.18 -11.22 -1.94
C MET A 79 -20.83 -11.85 -2.28
N GLU A 80 -20.89 -13.03 -2.90
CA GLU A 80 -19.72 -13.87 -3.17
C GLU A 80 -18.91 -13.35 -4.36
N TYR A 81 -19.56 -12.90 -5.43
CA TYR A 81 -18.86 -12.42 -6.61
C TYR A 81 -18.21 -11.05 -6.35
N LEU A 82 -18.83 -10.21 -5.54
CA LEU A 82 -18.18 -8.99 -5.04
C LEU A 82 -16.92 -9.32 -4.22
N ASP A 83 -16.95 -10.35 -3.36
CA ASP A 83 -15.74 -10.79 -2.66
C ASP A 83 -14.66 -11.28 -3.63
N MET A 84 -15.04 -12.00 -4.68
CA MET A 84 -14.12 -12.45 -5.73
C MET A 84 -13.42 -11.27 -6.43
N VAL A 85 -14.19 -10.26 -6.83
CA VAL A 85 -13.67 -9.05 -7.50
C VAL A 85 -12.70 -8.29 -6.59
N VAL A 86 -13.07 -8.07 -5.33
CA VAL A 86 -12.22 -7.36 -4.37
C VAL A 86 -10.92 -8.13 -4.14
N ASN A 87 -11.01 -9.45 -3.90
CA ASN A 87 -9.82 -10.25 -3.60
C ASN A 87 -8.86 -10.37 -4.80
N GLU A 88 -9.38 -10.56 -6.01
CA GLU A 88 -8.53 -10.60 -7.21
C GLU A 88 -7.85 -9.25 -7.47
N THR A 89 -8.55 -8.14 -7.21
CA THR A 89 -7.95 -6.81 -7.32
C THR A 89 -6.81 -6.63 -6.32
N LEU A 90 -7.02 -7.03 -5.06
CA LEU A 90 -5.99 -6.96 -4.01
C LEU A 90 -4.81 -7.90 -4.26
N ARG A 91 -4.99 -8.97 -5.05
CA ARG A 91 -3.91 -9.84 -5.51
C ARG A 91 -3.07 -9.15 -6.59
N ILE A 92 -3.71 -8.55 -7.59
CA ILE A 92 -2.99 -7.89 -8.69
C ILE A 92 -2.31 -6.60 -8.22
N PHE A 93 -2.98 -5.85 -7.34
CA PHE A 93 -2.53 -4.56 -6.80
C PHE A 93 -2.40 -4.61 -5.28
N PRO A 94 -1.42 -5.35 -4.73
CA PRO A 94 -1.20 -5.38 -3.30
C PRO A 94 -0.59 -4.06 -2.85
N LEU A 95 -1.36 -3.27 -2.10
CA LEU A 95 -0.90 -1.96 -1.59
C LEU A 95 0.31 -2.08 -0.65
N ALA A 96 0.37 -3.16 0.13
CA ALA A 96 1.55 -3.54 0.88
C ALA A 96 2.39 -4.54 0.05
N GLY A 97 3.24 -4.02 -0.84
CA GLY A 97 4.06 -4.86 -1.73
C GLY A 97 5.09 -5.77 -1.03
N ARG A 98 5.37 -5.52 0.25
CA ARG A 98 6.17 -6.40 1.11
C ARG A 98 5.75 -6.30 2.58
N LEU A 99 6.07 -7.33 3.36
CA LEU A 99 5.88 -7.34 4.81
C LEU A 99 7.22 -7.58 5.49
N GLU A 100 7.49 -6.89 6.59
CA GLU A 100 8.77 -6.98 7.29
C GLU A 100 8.57 -7.47 8.73
N ARG A 101 9.52 -8.27 9.23
CA ARG A 101 9.54 -8.77 10.61
C ARG A 101 10.97 -8.71 11.15
N VAL A 102 11.13 -8.13 12.34
CA VAL A 102 12.41 -8.18 13.06
C VAL A 102 12.47 -9.45 13.90
N CYS A 103 13.52 -10.24 13.70
CA CYS A 103 13.76 -11.46 14.43
C CYS A 103 14.08 -11.15 15.91
N LYS A 104 13.27 -11.63 16.85
CA LYS A 104 13.44 -11.28 18.29
C LYS A 104 14.45 -12.16 19.03
N LYS A 105 14.84 -13.28 18.45
CA LYS A 105 15.81 -14.26 18.97
C LYS A 105 16.41 -15.03 17.80
N ASP A 106 17.59 -15.59 17.97
CA ASP A 106 18.16 -16.49 16.97
C ASP A 106 17.17 -17.63 16.67
N VAL A 107 16.96 -17.90 15.39
CA VAL A 107 16.02 -18.92 14.93
C VAL A 107 16.57 -19.63 13.71
N GLU A 108 16.28 -20.92 13.59
CA GLU A 108 16.54 -21.69 12.38
C GLU A 108 15.21 -22.01 11.69
N ILE A 109 15.08 -21.65 10.42
CA ILE A 109 13.88 -21.92 9.61
C ILE A 109 14.32 -22.66 8.35
N ASN A 110 13.84 -23.89 8.17
CA ASN A 110 14.17 -24.74 7.03
C ASN A 110 15.70 -24.87 6.77
N GLY A 111 16.50 -24.99 7.83
CA GLY A 111 17.96 -25.09 7.73
C GLY A 111 18.68 -23.74 7.56
N VAL A 112 17.94 -22.62 7.53
CA VAL A 112 18.51 -21.28 7.45
C VAL A 112 18.56 -20.66 8.84
N PHE A 113 19.77 -20.39 9.33
CA PHE A 113 19.98 -19.67 10.58
C PHE A 113 19.75 -18.17 10.37
N ILE A 114 18.85 -17.60 11.16
CA ILE A 114 18.47 -16.18 11.15
C ILE A 114 18.78 -15.60 12.53
N PRO A 115 19.83 -14.77 12.63
CA PRO A 115 20.19 -14.12 13.88
C PRO A 115 19.09 -13.21 14.44
N LYS A 116 19.11 -13.01 15.76
CA LYS A 116 18.36 -11.96 16.44
C LYS A 116 18.70 -10.60 15.84
N GLY A 117 17.69 -9.76 15.63
CA GLY A 117 17.80 -8.43 15.06
C GLY A 117 17.69 -8.41 13.53
N THR A 118 17.80 -9.55 12.85
CA THR A 118 17.65 -9.61 11.39
C THR A 118 16.23 -9.24 10.96
N VAL A 119 16.12 -8.34 9.99
CA VAL A 119 14.86 -8.03 9.30
C VAL A 119 14.60 -9.09 8.24
N VAL A 120 13.49 -9.82 8.37
CA VAL A 120 13.01 -10.76 7.37
C VAL A 120 11.90 -10.09 6.58
N MET A 121 12.06 -10.06 5.25
CA MET A 121 11.11 -9.47 4.32
C MET A 121 10.36 -10.57 3.55
N VAL A 122 9.05 -10.46 3.47
CA VAL A 122 8.17 -11.29 2.64
C VAL A 122 7.75 -10.47 1.42
N PRO A 123 8.14 -10.86 0.20
CA PRO A 123 7.87 -10.09 -1.02
C PRO A 123 6.46 -10.37 -1.55
N VAL A 124 5.44 -9.76 -0.93
CA VAL A 124 4.02 -9.97 -1.24
C VAL A 124 3.70 -9.76 -2.72
N TYR A 125 4.17 -8.66 -3.32
CA TYR A 125 3.95 -8.37 -4.74
C TYR A 125 4.46 -9.50 -5.65
N ALA A 126 5.68 -9.97 -5.39
CA ALA A 126 6.25 -11.08 -6.15
C ALA A 126 5.48 -12.39 -5.94
N LEU A 127 5.09 -12.70 -4.70
CA LEU A 127 4.29 -13.90 -4.39
C LEU A 127 2.93 -13.88 -5.09
N HIS A 128 2.31 -12.71 -5.23
CA HIS A 128 0.98 -12.58 -5.85
C HIS A 128 1.02 -12.66 -7.37
N LYS A 129 2.20 -12.44 -7.97
CA LYS A 129 2.45 -12.48 -9.41
C LYS A 129 3.28 -13.68 -9.88
N ASP A 130 3.70 -14.54 -8.97
CA ASP A 130 4.52 -15.71 -9.30
C ASP A 130 3.71 -16.71 -10.15
N PRO A 131 4.11 -16.99 -11.41
CA PRO A 131 3.41 -17.94 -12.27
C PRO A 131 3.47 -19.39 -11.76
N ALA A 132 4.40 -19.73 -10.85
CA ALA A 132 4.43 -21.02 -10.19
C ALA A 132 3.34 -21.18 -9.12
N LEU A 133 2.80 -20.06 -8.62
CA LEU A 133 1.76 -20.02 -7.59
C LEU A 133 0.39 -19.66 -8.16
N TRP A 134 0.35 -18.90 -9.27
CA TRP A 134 -0.86 -18.39 -9.89
C TRP A 134 -0.83 -18.62 -11.41
N THR A 135 -1.78 -19.40 -11.93
CA THR A 135 -1.92 -19.59 -13.39
C THR A 135 -2.27 -18.27 -14.08
N GLU A 136 -1.51 -17.80 -15.09
CA GLU A 136 -1.79 -16.52 -15.77
C GLU A 136 -1.88 -15.33 -14.76
N PRO A 137 -0.82 -15.05 -13.99
CA PRO A 137 -0.87 -14.17 -12.83
C PRO A 137 -1.25 -12.72 -13.14
N GLU A 138 -1.04 -12.27 -14.38
CA GLU A 138 -1.33 -10.91 -14.83
C GLU A 138 -2.80 -10.72 -15.27
N GLU A 139 -3.53 -11.81 -15.51
CA GLU A 139 -4.93 -11.76 -15.94
C GLU A 139 -5.87 -11.53 -14.76
N PHE A 140 -6.76 -10.54 -14.87
CA PHE A 140 -7.80 -10.27 -13.89
C PHE A 140 -8.92 -11.31 -13.98
N ARG A 141 -8.90 -12.27 -13.04
CA ARG A 141 -9.83 -13.40 -13.02
C ARG A 141 -10.46 -13.58 -11.63
N PRO A 142 -11.57 -12.86 -11.33
CA PRO A 142 -12.26 -12.94 -10.03
C PRO A 142 -12.53 -14.39 -9.57
N GLU A 143 -12.88 -15.29 -10.49
CA GLU A 143 -13.21 -16.68 -10.22
C GLU A 143 -12.09 -17.48 -9.52
N ARG A 144 -10.84 -16.99 -9.52
CA ARG A 144 -9.77 -17.55 -8.68
C ARG A 144 -10.18 -17.65 -7.22
N PHE A 145 -10.88 -16.64 -6.72
CA PHE A 145 -11.34 -16.55 -5.34
C PHE A 145 -12.74 -17.14 -5.14
N SER A 146 -13.23 -17.96 -6.07
CA SER A 146 -14.49 -18.67 -5.89
C SER A 146 -14.39 -19.72 -4.77
N LYS A 147 -15.53 -20.04 -4.13
CA LYS A 147 -15.58 -21.10 -3.10
C LYS A 147 -15.03 -22.44 -3.57
N LYS A 148 -15.17 -22.76 -4.87
CA LYS A 148 -14.64 -23.99 -5.47
C LYS A 148 -13.11 -24.04 -5.48
N ASN A 149 -12.47 -22.89 -5.58
CA ASN A 149 -11.02 -22.75 -5.66
C ASN A 149 -10.38 -22.39 -4.32
N GLN A 150 -11.18 -22.14 -3.28
CA GLN A 150 -10.68 -21.67 -1.98
C GLN A 150 -9.61 -22.59 -1.38
N ASP A 151 -9.78 -23.92 -1.48
CA ASP A 151 -8.84 -24.90 -0.95
C ASP A 151 -7.56 -25.03 -1.80
N SER A 152 -7.56 -24.51 -3.04
CA SER A 152 -6.39 -24.51 -3.92
C SER A 152 -5.43 -23.34 -3.65
N ILE A 153 -5.89 -22.30 -2.96
CA ILE A 153 -5.10 -21.12 -2.66
C ILE A 153 -4.32 -21.37 -1.37
N ASN A 154 -2.99 -21.38 -1.47
CA ASN A 154 -2.15 -21.41 -0.28
C ASN A 154 -2.31 -20.10 0.51
N PRO A 155 -2.74 -20.14 1.79
CA PRO A 155 -2.97 -18.93 2.58
C PRO A 155 -1.69 -18.11 2.83
N TYR A 156 -0.51 -18.67 2.59
CA TYR A 156 0.78 -17.97 2.67
C TYR A 156 1.26 -17.36 1.35
N THR A 157 0.51 -17.53 0.27
CA THR A 157 0.79 -16.91 -1.04
C THR A 157 -0.16 -15.76 -1.36
N TYR A 158 -1.32 -15.69 -0.69
CA TYR A 158 -2.24 -14.56 -0.73
C TYR A 158 -2.24 -13.81 0.61
N LEU A 159 -1.67 -12.61 0.64
CA LEU A 159 -1.31 -11.85 1.84
C LEU A 159 -1.67 -10.36 1.78
N PRO A 160 -2.82 -9.94 1.20
CA PRO A 160 -3.16 -8.52 1.04
C PRO A 160 -3.29 -7.77 2.38
N PHE A 161 -3.64 -8.50 3.44
CA PHE A 161 -3.78 -7.99 4.81
C PHE A 161 -2.72 -8.57 5.77
N GLY A 162 -1.71 -9.24 5.21
CA GLY A 162 -0.74 -10.03 5.97
C GLY A 162 -1.35 -11.20 6.73
N THR A 163 -0.53 -11.87 7.54
CA THR A 163 -0.93 -13.05 8.33
C THR A 163 -0.23 -13.08 9.69
N GLY A 164 -0.72 -13.94 10.57
CA GLY A 164 -0.20 -14.14 11.94
C GLY A 164 -0.59 -13.01 12.91
N PRO A 165 0.10 -12.91 14.07
CA PRO A 165 -0.26 -11.99 15.16
C PRO A 165 -0.15 -10.49 14.85
N ARG A 166 0.38 -10.15 13.67
CA ARG A 166 0.56 -8.78 13.18
C ARG A 166 -0.11 -8.60 11.81
N ASN A 167 -1.19 -9.34 11.57
CA ASN A 167 -2.05 -9.10 10.42
C ASN A 167 -2.86 -7.80 10.60
N CYS A 168 -3.46 -7.32 9.51
CA CYS A 168 -4.21 -6.09 9.52
C CYS A 168 -5.46 -6.20 10.42
N ILE A 169 -5.51 -5.38 11.47
CA ILE A 169 -6.67 -5.26 12.36
C ILE A 169 -7.89 -4.68 11.62
N GLY A 170 -7.67 -3.89 10.58
CA GLY A 170 -8.69 -3.20 9.79
C GLY A 170 -9.37 -4.06 8.71
N THR A 171 -8.96 -5.33 8.52
CA THR A 171 -9.42 -6.18 7.40
C THR A 171 -10.94 -6.18 7.23
N ARG A 172 -11.70 -6.38 8.32
CA ARG A 172 -13.18 -6.43 8.26
C ARG A 172 -13.78 -5.08 7.90
N PHE A 173 -13.21 -4.00 8.43
CA PHE A 173 -13.67 -2.64 8.17
C PHE A 173 -13.39 -2.25 6.70
N ALA A 174 -12.18 -2.51 6.21
CA ALA A 174 -11.80 -2.23 4.83
C ALA A 174 -12.69 -3.01 3.84
N MET A 175 -12.83 -4.33 4.02
CA MET A 175 -13.69 -5.15 3.16
C MET A 175 -15.13 -4.64 3.14
N MET A 176 -15.73 -4.40 4.31
CA MET A 176 -17.12 -3.91 4.35
C MET A 176 -17.28 -2.51 3.74
N SER A 177 -16.31 -1.62 3.95
CA SER A 177 -16.33 -0.26 3.42
C SER A 177 -16.23 -0.27 1.89
N MET A 178 -15.31 -1.08 1.33
CA MET A 178 -15.18 -1.25 -0.11
C MET A 178 -16.45 -1.84 -0.72
N LYS A 179 -16.99 -2.91 -0.11
CA LYS A 179 -18.22 -3.56 -0.60
C LYS A 179 -19.41 -2.61 -0.61
N LEU A 180 -19.60 -1.84 0.47
CA LEU A 180 -20.66 -0.85 0.57
C LEU A 180 -20.53 0.23 -0.52
N ALA A 181 -19.32 0.79 -0.69
CA ALA A 181 -19.06 1.82 -1.69
C ALA A 181 -19.34 1.30 -3.11
N LEU A 182 -18.79 0.13 -3.46
CA LEU A 182 -18.98 -0.49 -4.77
C LEU A 182 -20.44 -0.82 -5.05
N ALA A 183 -21.14 -1.44 -4.10
CA ALA A 183 -22.56 -1.76 -4.25
C ALA A 183 -23.38 -0.48 -4.50
N LYS A 184 -23.13 0.58 -3.74
CA LYS A 184 -23.89 1.83 -3.87
C LYS A 184 -23.63 2.54 -5.20
N VAL A 185 -22.38 2.56 -5.65
CA VAL A 185 -22.01 3.18 -6.93
C VAL A 185 -22.57 2.36 -8.09
N LEU A 186 -22.38 1.05 -8.10
CA LEU A 186 -22.80 0.17 -9.20
C LEU A 186 -24.32 -0.02 -9.31
N GLN A 187 -25.10 0.23 -8.25
CA GLN A 187 -26.57 0.36 -8.33
C GLN A 187 -27.01 1.51 -9.25
N ASN A 188 -26.17 2.53 -9.41
CA ASN A 188 -26.55 3.80 -10.05
C ASN A 188 -25.73 4.11 -11.30
N PHE A 189 -24.52 3.60 -11.39
CA PHE A 189 -23.55 3.94 -12.40
C PHE A 189 -22.85 2.69 -12.94
N SER A 190 -22.22 2.85 -14.09
CA SER A 190 -21.29 1.87 -14.65
C SER A 190 -19.99 2.58 -14.98
N PHE A 191 -18.87 1.95 -14.66
CA PHE A 191 -17.54 2.47 -15.00
C PHE A 191 -17.23 2.18 -16.46
N LYS A 192 -16.62 3.15 -17.13
CA LYS A 192 -16.12 3.03 -18.50
C LYS A 192 -14.77 3.74 -18.59
N PRO A 193 -13.81 3.18 -19.35
CA PRO A 193 -12.57 3.89 -19.62
C PRO A 193 -12.85 5.13 -20.48
N CYS A 194 -12.02 6.16 -20.30
CA CYS A 194 -11.96 7.34 -21.15
C CYS A 194 -10.62 7.37 -21.91
N LYS A 195 -10.40 8.42 -22.72
CA LYS A 195 -9.16 8.51 -23.53
C LYS A 195 -7.91 8.65 -22.66
N GLU A 196 -8.09 9.18 -21.45
CA GLU A 196 -7.07 9.42 -20.44
C GLU A 196 -6.82 8.19 -19.56
N THR A 197 -7.65 7.14 -19.67
CA THR A 197 -7.44 5.90 -18.92
C THR A 197 -6.20 5.18 -19.45
N GLN A 198 -5.12 5.19 -18.67
CA GLN A 198 -3.90 4.47 -18.99
C GLN A 198 -4.14 2.96 -18.98
N LYS A 199 -3.66 2.26 -20.00
CA LYS A 199 -3.60 0.80 -19.94
C LYS A 199 -2.36 0.43 -19.16
N LEU A 200 -2.48 -0.44 -18.16
CA LEU A 200 -1.38 -0.78 -17.26
C LEU A 200 -0.12 -1.29 -17.98
N GLN A 201 -0.27 -1.87 -19.18
CA GLN A 201 0.83 -2.27 -20.05
C GLN A 201 1.69 -1.08 -20.53
N ASP A 202 1.07 0.08 -20.72
CA ASP A 202 1.71 1.28 -21.27
C ASP A 202 2.51 2.06 -20.19
N ASP A 203 2.20 1.86 -18.89
CA ASP A 203 2.83 2.61 -17.79
C ASP A 203 4.20 2.08 -17.36
N ILE A 204 4.49 0.79 -17.56
CA ILE A 204 5.87 0.27 -17.42
C ILE A 204 6.81 1.00 -18.38
N ASP A 205 6.30 1.37 -19.57
CA ASP A 205 7.04 2.11 -20.58
C ASP A 205 6.96 3.64 -20.38
N ALA A 206 5.87 4.18 -19.81
CA ALA A 206 5.65 5.61 -19.64
C ALA A 206 6.33 6.23 -18.39
N ASP A 207 6.43 5.51 -17.26
CA ASP A 207 7.13 5.99 -16.05
C ASP A 207 8.66 6.05 -16.28
N LEU A 208 9.14 5.31 -17.28
CA LEU A 208 10.49 5.45 -17.83
C LEU A 208 10.66 6.72 -18.68
N SER A 209 9.62 7.48 -19.00
CA SER A 209 9.68 8.53 -20.03
C SER A 209 9.28 9.96 -19.65
N GLN A 210 8.44 10.26 -18.64
CA GLN A 210 8.15 11.66 -18.22
C GLN A 210 7.19 11.81 -17.02
N THR A 211 7.61 12.51 -15.96
CA THR A 211 6.73 13.41 -15.19
C THR A 211 7.25 14.84 -15.38
N GLY A 212 6.60 15.58 -16.27
CA GLY A 212 6.90 16.98 -16.60
C GLY A 212 6.17 17.99 -15.71
N GLU A 213 5.63 17.58 -14.56
CA GLU A 213 5.01 18.51 -13.62
C GLU A 213 6.08 19.27 -12.83
N ALA A 214 6.00 20.59 -12.88
CA ALA A 214 6.90 21.45 -12.11
C ALA A 214 6.61 21.25 -10.61
N PRO A 215 7.64 21.02 -9.78
CA PRO A 215 7.46 20.88 -8.34
C PRO A 215 6.85 22.16 -7.73
N PRO A 216 6.11 22.04 -6.62
CA PRO A 216 5.48 23.19 -5.96
C PRO A 216 6.51 24.27 -5.59
N THR A 217 6.11 25.53 -5.71
CA THR A 217 6.94 26.70 -5.41
C THR A 217 7.11 26.90 -3.90
N TYR A 218 8.20 27.57 -3.50
CA TYR A 218 8.50 27.91 -2.09
C TYR A 218 7.27 28.48 -1.35
N ASP A 219 6.60 29.46 -1.95
CA ASP A 219 5.44 30.15 -1.37
C ASP A 219 4.22 29.24 -1.18
N GLY A 220 4.06 28.20 -2.01
CA GLY A 220 2.99 27.20 -1.86
C GLY A 220 3.26 26.20 -0.72
N LEU A 221 4.53 26.03 -0.32
CA LEU A 221 4.94 25.11 0.73
C LEU A 221 4.84 25.71 2.14
N VAL A 222 5.01 27.03 2.27
CA VAL A 222 4.86 27.72 3.57
C VAL A 222 3.39 27.89 3.99
N GLN A 223 2.45 27.57 3.10
CA GLN A 223 1.00 27.61 3.37
C GLN A 223 0.41 26.23 3.72
N MET A 224 1.22 25.16 3.75
CA MET A 224 0.76 23.83 4.12
C MET A 224 0.24 23.81 5.57
N GLU A 225 -0.92 23.20 5.78
CA GLU A 225 -1.46 23.01 7.13
C GLU A 225 -0.53 22.07 7.91
N TYR A 226 -0.46 22.22 9.24
CA TYR A 226 0.34 21.35 10.13
C TYR A 226 0.09 19.85 9.89
N LEU A 227 -1.10 19.50 9.40
CA LEU A 227 -1.47 18.14 9.02
C LEU A 227 -0.61 17.59 7.88
N ASP A 228 -0.29 18.39 6.85
CA ASP A 228 0.55 17.96 5.73
C ASP A 228 2.01 17.77 6.16
N MET A 229 2.49 18.60 7.07
CA MET A 229 3.83 18.46 7.67
C MET A 229 3.94 17.15 8.46
N VAL A 230 2.91 16.83 9.24
CA VAL A 230 2.79 15.58 9.99
C VAL A 230 2.73 14.39 9.03
N VAL A 231 1.93 14.46 7.97
CA VAL A 231 1.81 13.38 6.97
C VAL A 231 3.15 13.13 6.27
N ASN A 232 3.84 14.17 5.82
CA ASN A 232 5.11 14.02 5.11
C ASN A 232 6.22 13.45 6.00
N GLU A 233 6.31 13.87 7.26
CA GLU A 233 7.27 13.31 8.20
C GLU A 233 6.92 11.86 8.59
N LEU A 234 5.62 11.53 8.67
CA LEU A 234 5.16 10.17 8.92
C LEU A 234 5.48 9.25 7.72
N LEU A 235 5.34 9.74 6.49
CA LEU A 235 5.78 9.07 5.27
C LEU A 235 7.32 8.97 5.18
N ARG A 236 8.07 9.87 5.81
CA ARG A 236 9.53 9.72 5.92
C ARG A 236 9.87 8.52 6.81
N LEU A 237 9.35 8.50 8.04
CA LEU A 237 9.60 7.43 9.03
C LEU A 237 9.04 6.08 8.59
N ILE A 238 7.95 6.09 7.83
CA ILE A 238 7.26 4.89 7.37
C ILE A 238 6.99 5.06 5.87
N PRO A 239 8.02 4.94 5.02
CA PRO A 239 7.87 5.13 3.60
C PRO A 239 7.00 4.03 2.99
N LEU A 240 5.90 4.44 2.36
CA LEU A 240 4.97 3.56 1.66
C LEU A 240 5.67 2.81 0.52
N ALA A 241 6.49 3.53 -0.26
CA ALA A 241 7.37 2.94 -1.25
C ALA A 241 8.64 2.46 -0.56
N GLY A 242 8.89 1.14 -0.54
CA GLY A 242 10.13 0.61 0.04
C GLY A 242 11.36 0.76 -0.83
N ARG A 243 11.15 1.03 -2.10
CA ARG A 243 12.18 0.98 -3.11
C ARG A 243 11.82 1.93 -4.23
N LEU A 244 12.83 2.66 -4.68
CA LEU A 244 12.85 3.30 -5.99
C LEU A 244 13.78 2.47 -6.87
N GLU A 245 13.27 1.99 -8.00
CA GLU A 245 14.08 1.31 -9.00
C GLU A 245 14.34 2.27 -10.14
N ARG A 246 15.60 2.37 -10.56
CA ARG A 246 15.98 3.14 -11.74
C ARG A 246 16.89 2.31 -12.61
N VAL A 247 16.52 2.16 -13.88
CA VAL A 247 17.39 1.55 -14.88
C VAL A 247 18.35 2.60 -15.41
N CYS A 248 19.65 2.34 -15.33
CA CYS A 248 20.67 3.20 -15.90
C CYS A 248 20.49 3.30 -17.43
N LYS A 249 20.13 4.48 -17.93
CA LYS A 249 19.95 4.72 -19.38
C LYS A 249 21.26 4.90 -20.14
N LYS A 250 22.34 5.22 -19.43
CA LYS A 250 23.72 5.35 -19.91
C LYS A 250 24.66 4.72 -18.88
N ASP A 251 25.90 4.46 -19.27
CA ASP A 251 26.94 4.09 -18.32
C ASP A 251 27.15 5.25 -17.34
N VAL A 252 27.17 4.97 -16.03
CA VAL A 252 27.34 5.95 -14.97
C VAL A 252 28.54 5.55 -14.12
N GLU A 253 29.49 6.45 -13.94
CA GLU A 253 30.59 6.24 -12.99
C GLU A 253 30.25 6.96 -11.69
N LEU A 254 30.18 6.22 -10.57
CA LEU A 254 29.82 6.76 -9.27
C LEU A 254 30.83 6.28 -8.23
N ASN A 255 31.58 7.21 -7.64
CA ASN A 255 32.65 6.93 -6.67
C ASN A 255 33.68 5.89 -7.16
N GLY A 256 34.05 5.94 -8.45
CA GLY A 256 35.02 5.01 -9.06
C GLY A 256 34.45 3.64 -9.42
N VAL A 257 33.13 3.43 -9.29
CA VAL A 257 32.44 2.22 -9.74
C VAL A 257 31.69 2.53 -11.03
N LEU A 258 31.99 1.77 -12.09
CA LEU A 258 31.26 1.83 -13.36
C LEU A 258 29.95 1.04 -13.24
N ILE A 259 28.82 1.70 -13.45
CA ILE A 259 27.48 1.13 -13.49
C ILE A 259 27.03 1.10 -14.96
N PRO A 260 27.01 -0.08 -15.61
CA PRO A 260 26.66 -0.18 -17.02
C PRO A 260 25.21 0.21 -17.32
N LYS A 261 24.97 0.70 -18.53
CA LYS A 261 23.65 0.89 -19.12
C LYS A 261 22.83 -0.41 -19.03
N GLY A 262 21.58 -0.29 -18.62
CA GLY A 262 20.67 -1.41 -18.39
C GLY A 262 20.72 -1.97 -16.96
N THR A 263 21.68 -1.55 -16.13
CA THR A 263 21.72 -1.93 -14.72
C THR A 263 20.55 -1.30 -13.96
N THR A 264 19.77 -2.12 -13.25
CA THR A 264 18.75 -1.62 -12.33
C THR A 264 19.39 -1.24 -11.01
N VAL A 265 19.44 0.06 -10.73
CA VAL A 265 19.86 0.59 -9.45
C VAL A 265 18.66 0.65 -8.53
N MET A 266 18.82 0.00 -7.40
CA MET A 266 17.82 -0.14 -6.38
C MET A 266 18.16 0.78 -5.22
N VAL A 267 17.26 1.70 -4.91
CA VAL A 267 17.42 2.63 -3.79
C VAL A 267 16.39 2.28 -2.73
N PRO A 268 16.80 1.68 -1.60
CA PRO A 268 15.89 1.41 -0.49
C PRO A 268 15.52 2.73 0.18
N VAL A 269 14.27 3.17 -0.02
CA VAL A 269 13.78 4.47 0.49
C VAL A 269 13.90 4.52 2.02
N PHE A 270 13.65 3.39 2.68
CA PHE A 270 13.81 3.25 4.12
C PHE A 270 15.24 3.55 4.58
N ILE A 271 16.27 3.10 3.86
CA ILE A 271 17.66 3.36 4.25
C ILE A 271 17.98 4.84 4.12
N LEU A 272 17.56 5.49 3.03
CA LEU A 272 17.77 6.93 2.85
C LEU A 272 17.03 7.78 3.88
N HIS A 273 15.82 7.38 4.25
CA HIS A 273 15.00 8.10 5.22
C HIS A 273 15.45 7.92 6.66
N HIS A 274 16.23 6.86 6.94
CA HIS A 274 16.79 6.57 8.26
C HIS A 274 18.31 6.79 8.32
N ASP A 275 18.93 7.33 7.27
CA ASP A 275 20.35 7.64 7.22
C ASP A 275 20.67 8.79 8.19
N PRO A 276 21.48 8.57 9.25
CA PRO A 276 21.83 9.60 10.21
C PRO A 276 22.60 10.79 9.62
N GLU A 277 23.28 10.61 8.48
CA GLU A 277 24.00 11.68 7.78
C GLU A 277 23.02 12.62 7.06
N LEU A 278 21.90 12.08 6.57
CA LEU A 278 20.84 12.85 5.92
C LEU A 278 19.85 13.41 6.95
N TRP A 279 19.58 12.65 8.02
CA TRP A 279 18.57 12.92 9.03
C TRP A 279 19.19 12.77 10.43
N PRO A 280 19.67 13.86 11.05
CA PRO A 280 20.13 13.80 12.44
C PRO A 280 19.02 13.27 13.33
N GLU A 281 19.25 12.29 14.20
CA GLU A 281 18.19 11.63 14.99
C GLU A 281 17.06 11.08 14.09
N PRO A 282 17.37 10.09 13.22
CA PRO A 282 16.50 9.67 12.11
C PRO A 282 15.20 9.01 12.58
N GLU A 283 15.22 8.39 13.76
CA GLU A 283 14.09 7.67 14.35
C GLU A 283 13.10 8.58 15.10
N GLU A 284 13.47 9.84 15.33
CA GLU A 284 12.61 10.78 16.04
C GLU A 284 11.63 11.47 15.08
N PHE A 285 10.35 11.48 15.44
CA PHE A 285 9.30 12.17 14.68
C PHE A 285 9.40 13.68 14.89
N ARG A 286 9.70 14.41 13.81
CA ARG A 286 9.85 15.87 13.81
C ARG A 286 9.10 16.49 12.63
N PRO A 287 7.83 16.90 12.79
CA PRO A 287 6.96 17.32 11.67
C PRO A 287 7.54 18.49 10.87
N GLU A 288 8.36 19.35 11.48
CA GLU A 288 9.13 20.41 10.81
C GLU A 288 10.08 19.92 9.71
N ARG A 289 10.49 18.65 9.72
CA ARG A 289 11.31 18.03 8.65
C ARG A 289 10.52 17.79 7.35
N GLY A 290 9.19 17.74 7.41
CA GLY A 290 8.35 17.71 6.22
C GLY A 290 8.65 18.87 5.26
N LEU A 291 9.11 20.02 5.79
CA LEU A 291 9.56 21.16 4.99
C LEU A 291 10.88 20.85 4.25
N SER A 292 11.86 20.20 4.89
CA SER A 292 13.23 20.00 4.35
C SER A 292 13.34 18.93 3.25
N ILE A 293 12.42 17.94 3.24
CA ILE A 293 12.31 16.90 2.19
C ILE A 293 12.15 17.53 0.80
N LEU A 294 11.44 18.66 0.72
CA LEU A 294 11.15 19.34 -0.54
C LEU A 294 12.28 20.30 -0.98
N PHE A 295 12.99 20.89 -0.01
CA PHE A 295 14.13 21.78 -0.27
C PHE A 295 15.35 21.08 -0.86
N ARG A 296 15.75 19.92 -0.32
CA ARG A 296 16.94 19.20 -0.82
C ARG A 296 16.74 18.65 -2.23
N ASN A 297 15.51 18.30 -2.61
CA ASN A 297 15.16 17.88 -3.97
C ASN A 297 15.30 19.04 -4.98
N GLN A 298 15.14 20.30 -4.55
CA GLN A 298 15.40 21.48 -5.40
C GLN A 298 16.89 21.75 -5.59
N GLU A 299 17.71 21.69 -4.52
CA GLU A 299 19.16 21.91 -4.62
C GLU A 299 19.88 20.82 -5.41
N GLN A 300 19.48 19.55 -5.27
CA GLN A 300 20.04 18.46 -6.07
C GLN A 300 19.64 18.53 -7.55
N ARG A 301 18.43 19.03 -7.88
CA ARG A 301 18.02 19.28 -9.27
C ARG A 301 18.70 20.52 -9.87
N ALA A 302 18.99 21.55 -9.08
CA ALA A 302 19.72 22.73 -9.51
C ALA A 302 21.23 22.45 -9.72
N GLY A 303 21.81 21.49 -8.99
CA GLY A 303 23.19 21.02 -9.18
C GLY A 303 23.37 20.09 -10.39
N LEU A 304 22.31 19.43 -10.85
CA LEU A 304 22.27 18.66 -12.10
C LEU A 304 21.89 19.58 -13.29
N GLY A 305 22.64 20.67 -13.44
CA GLY A 305 22.60 21.49 -14.66
C GLY A 305 23.17 20.70 -15.84
N THR A 306 22.37 20.57 -16.91
CA THR A 306 22.75 20.26 -18.30
C THR A 306 24.08 19.50 -18.50
N ALA A 307 24.03 18.17 -18.48
CA ALA A 307 25.06 17.29 -19.07
C ALA A 307 24.47 15.96 -19.59
#